data_AF-A0A2A9HF65-F1
#
_entry.id   AF-A0A2A9HF65-F1
#
_cell.length_a   1.000
_cell.length_b   1.000
_cell.length_c   1.000
_cell.angle_alpha   90.00
_cell.angle_beta   90.00
_cell.angle_gamma   90.00
#
_symmetry.space_group_name_H-M   'P 1'
#
loop_
_entity.id
_entity.type
_entity.pdbx_description
1 polymer ?
#
loop_
_entity_poly.entity_id
_entity_poly.type
_entity_poly.pdbx_seq_one_letter_code
_entity_poly.pdbx_strand_id
1 'polypeptide(L)'
;MPRFRALAALALGAAVILFAAACGGGDGQARTEEGLKRAVREAAEGLFKGDYRKWYDSYAKECRDQVDFKEFESTTRLGVVFIEQLAGVKLKDFKVAGVEVRNFTKDGAEVSVTIEAPKAAEGFEDFVGAGEFEPWKWEDGRWVAADCSGLAGGSGDDFGDSGPAPTVPPPGSGPKLGETVEAGKARVTVHAVEDPARAPDAVVEPGRRLVAIEVSIEAAKGSVSVATFDFTVQDEKGYTYDPAFFGREPALKMTDLAQGRTIRGWVTFDVPKDAKLVAVYADLDFPKPETLVADLTRK
;
A
#
# COMPACT_ATOMS: atom_id res chain seq x y z
N MET A 1 41.20 36.85 7.90
CA MET A 1 40.24 36.05 7.08
C MET A 1 39.00 36.89 6.79
N PRO A 2 38.83 37.36 5.55
CA PRO A 2 37.52 37.80 5.08
C PRO A 2 37.08 37.13 3.76
N ARG A 3 35.81 36.71 3.80
CA ARG A 3 34.79 36.45 2.76
C ARG A 3 35.07 36.90 1.33
N PHE A 4 34.67 36.08 0.35
CA PHE A 4 33.89 36.51 -0.83
C PHE A 4 33.04 35.35 -1.38
N ARG A 5 31.73 35.58 -1.52
CA ARG A 5 30.80 34.82 -2.36
C ARG A 5 30.97 35.29 -3.81
N ALA A 6 30.92 34.39 -4.78
CA ALA A 6 30.67 34.72 -6.18
C ALA A 6 29.77 33.64 -6.82
N LEU A 7 28.56 34.06 -7.18
CA LEU A 7 27.71 33.47 -8.22
C LEU A 7 28.30 33.81 -9.59
N ALA A 8 28.21 32.89 -10.55
CA ALA A 8 27.74 33.12 -11.92
C ALA A 8 28.23 31.99 -12.84
N ALA A 9 27.30 31.22 -13.39
CA ALA A 9 27.53 30.42 -14.59
C ALA A 9 26.53 30.89 -15.67
N LEU A 10 27.06 31.58 -16.68
CA LEU A 10 26.52 31.61 -18.05
C LEU A 10 26.73 30.20 -18.67
N ALA A 11 25.95 29.71 -19.63
CA ALA A 11 25.60 30.36 -20.88
C ALA A 11 24.38 29.75 -21.57
N LEU A 12 23.67 30.60 -22.33
CA LEU A 12 22.71 30.24 -23.38
C LEU A 12 23.41 29.58 -24.58
N GLY A 13 22.71 28.64 -25.23
CA GLY A 13 22.96 28.20 -26.60
C GLY A 13 21.64 27.80 -27.26
N ALA A 14 21.30 28.46 -28.38
CA ALA A 14 19.97 28.54 -28.96
C ALA A 14 19.56 27.40 -29.90
N ALA A 15 18.24 27.17 -29.91
CA ALA A 15 17.31 26.59 -30.89
C ALA A 15 17.80 26.07 -32.25
N VAL A 16 17.29 24.87 -32.60
CA VAL A 16 16.84 24.55 -33.97
C VAL A 16 15.39 24.07 -33.89
N ILE A 17 14.50 24.85 -34.49
CA ILE A 17 13.09 24.51 -34.75
C ILE A 17 13.04 23.79 -36.10
N LEU A 18 12.45 22.59 -36.15
CA LEU A 18 11.91 22.01 -37.37
C LEU A 18 10.42 21.73 -37.16
N PHE A 19 9.61 22.35 -38.01
CA PHE A 19 8.15 22.26 -38.03
C PHE A 19 7.66 21.06 -38.85
N ALA A 20 6.47 20.60 -38.47
CA ALA A 20 5.43 19.96 -39.27
C ALA A 20 5.45 18.44 -39.48
N ALA A 21 4.54 17.76 -38.80
CA ALA A 21 3.36 17.20 -39.49
C ALA A 21 2.15 17.20 -38.54
N ALA A 22 1.24 18.14 -38.74
CA ALA A 22 -0.13 18.00 -38.29
C ALA A 22 -0.84 17.08 -39.30
N CYS A 23 -1.21 15.88 -38.86
CA CYS A 23 -2.21 15.01 -39.48
C CYS A 23 -2.65 13.98 -38.42
N GLY A 24 -3.94 13.98 -38.09
CA GLY A 24 -4.58 12.89 -37.33
C GLY A 24 -5.22 13.34 -36.03
N GLY A 25 -6.51 13.69 -36.09
CA GLY A 25 -7.35 13.72 -34.89
C GLY A 25 -7.41 12.32 -34.28
N GLY A 26 -7.12 12.25 -33.00
CA GLY A 26 -7.08 11.04 -32.19
C GLY A 26 -6.18 11.32 -31.01
N ASP A 27 -6.55 10.87 -29.82
CA ASP A 27 -5.85 11.05 -28.54
C ASP A 27 -4.49 10.30 -28.50
N GLY A 28 -3.69 10.39 -29.57
CA GLY A 28 -2.47 9.64 -29.82
C GLY A 28 -1.27 10.35 -29.21
N GLN A 29 -0.58 9.64 -28.34
CA GLN A 29 0.70 10.09 -27.79
C GLN A 29 1.77 10.08 -28.89
N ALA A 30 2.90 10.77 -28.66
CA ALA A 30 4.04 10.70 -29.57
C ALA A 30 4.97 9.54 -29.17
N ARG A 31 5.43 8.75 -30.15
CA ARG A 31 6.42 7.68 -29.94
C ARG A 31 7.84 8.25 -29.84
N THR A 32 8.05 9.12 -28.87
CA THR A 32 9.31 9.82 -28.59
C THR A 32 9.53 9.86 -27.08
N GLU A 33 10.76 10.14 -26.65
CA GLU A 33 11.10 10.27 -25.22
C GLU A 33 10.26 11.37 -24.54
N GLU A 34 10.03 12.50 -25.23
CA GLU A 34 9.18 13.57 -24.71
C GLU A 34 7.69 13.17 -24.66
N GLY A 35 7.24 12.33 -25.58
CA GLY A 35 5.90 11.73 -25.52
C GLY A 35 5.75 10.79 -24.33
N LEU A 36 6.78 9.99 -24.03
CA LEU A 36 6.84 9.13 -22.86
C LEU A 36 6.80 9.94 -21.56
N LYS A 37 7.67 10.95 -21.42
CA LYS A 37 7.70 11.83 -20.24
C LYS A 37 6.34 12.48 -19.98
N ARG A 38 5.65 12.92 -21.04
CA ARG A 38 4.30 13.48 -20.94
C ARG A 38 3.30 12.44 -20.46
N ALA A 39 3.30 11.25 -21.06
CA ALA A 39 2.40 10.16 -20.68
C ALA A 39 2.55 9.76 -19.21
N VAL A 40 3.79 9.59 -18.74
CA VAL A 40 4.10 9.23 -17.35
C VAL A 40 3.62 10.31 -16.39
N ARG A 41 3.93 11.59 -16.68
CA ARG A 41 3.47 12.71 -15.85
C ARG A 41 1.95 12.77 -15.79
N GLU A 42 1.29 12.60 -16.92
CA GLU A 42 -0.16 12.62 -17.01
C GLU A 42 -0.82 11.45 -16.25
N ALA A 43 -0.19 10.28 -16.23
CA ALA A 43 -0.63 9.12 -15.45
C ALA A 43 -0.51 9.39 -13.93
N ALA A 44 0.66 9.84 -13.48
CA ALA A 44 0.91 10.18 -12.08
C ALA A 44 -0.02 11.31 -11.57
N GLU A 45 -0.21 12.36 -12.38
CA GLU A 45 -1.16 13.43 -12.06
C GLU A 45 -2.62 12.95 -12.07
N GLY A 46 -2.94 11.91 -12.85
CA GLY A 46 -4.26 11.27 -12.85
C GLY A 46 -4.62 10.73 -11.46
N LEU A 47 -3.70 10.01 -10.82
CA LEU A 47 -3.86 9.54 -9.43
C LEU A 47 -4.11 10.71 -8.47
N PHE A 48 -3.25 11.74 -8.49
CA PHE A 48 -3.35 12.88 -7.57
C PHE A 48 -4.64 13.68 -7.74
N LYS A 49 -5.15 13.77 -8.98
CA LYS A 49 -6.37 14.52 -9.31
C LYS A 49 -7.64 13.67 -9.19
N GLY A 50 -7.52 12.38 -8.85
CA GLY A 50 -8.65 11.45 -8.76
C GLY A 50 -9.22 11.03 -10.11
N ASP A 51 -8.48 11.22 -11.20
CA ASP A 51 -8.81 10.67 -12.53
C ASP A 51 -8.28 9.24 -12.63
N TYR A 52 -8.93 8.34 -11.88
CA TYR A 52 -8.54 6.93 -11.81
C TYR A 52 -8.68 6.22 -13.16
N ARG A 53 -9.56 6.69 -14.04
CA ARG A 53 -9.65 6.14 -15.40
C ARG A 53 -8.39 6.41 -16.18
N LYS A 54 -7.87 7.64 -16.11
CA LYS A 54 -6.62 8.01 -16.77
C LYS A 54 -5.42 7.28 -16.19
N TRP A 55 -5.38 7.10 -14.87
CA TRP A 55 -4.34 6.29 -14.23
C TRP A 55 -4.44 4.81 -14.65
N TYR A 56 -5.62 4.20 -14.60
CA TYR A 56 -5.86 2.83 -15.05
C TYR A 56 -5.45 2.61 -16.52
N ASP A 57 -5.85 3.51 -17.42
CA ASP A 57 -5.53 3.43 -18.85
C ASP A 57 -4.05 3.68 -19.20
N SER A 58 -3.25 4.07 -18.21
CA SER A 58 -1.79 4.18 -18.36
C SER A 58 -1.07 2.84 -18.26
N TYR A 59 -1.75 1.77 -17.85
CA TYR A 59 -1.16 0.44 -17.77
C TYR A 59 -1.41 -0.38 -19.05
N ALA A 60 -0.48 -1.28 -19.32
CA ALA A 60 -0.56 -2.22 -20.43
C ALA A 60 -1.89 -3.00 -20.40
N LYS A 61 -2.39 -3.37 -21.58
CA LYS A 61 -3.62 -4.15 -21.72
C LYS A 61 -3.58 -5.44 -20.88
N GLU A 62 -2.44 -6.11 -20.86
CA GLU A 62 -2.22 -7.34 -20.07
C GLU A 62 -2.44 -7.14 -18.56
N CYS A 63 -2.14 -5.95 -18.02
CA CYS A 63 -2.41 -5.63 -16.62
C CYS A 63 -3.89 -5.28 -16.40
N ARG A 64 -4.48 -4.51 -17.32
CA ARG A 64 -5.91 -4.16 -17.25
C ARG A 64 -6.85 -5.35 -17.44
N ASP A 65 -6.41 -6.39 -18.14
CA ASP A 65 -7.17 -7.63 -18.28
C ASP A 65 -7.22 -8.45 -16.97
N GLN A 66 -6.39 -8.14 -15.97
CA GLN A 66 -6.34 -8.83 -14.67
C GLN A 66 -7.29 -8.23 -13.62
N VAL A 67 -7.54 -6.92 -13.67
CA VAL A 67 -8.33 -6.20 -12.66
C VAL A 67 -9.39 -5.36 -13.36
N ASP A 68 -10.67 -5.58 -13.02
CA ASP A 68 -11.77 -4.78 -13.57
C ASP A 68 -11.67 -3.32 -13.11
N PHE A 69 -11.99 -2.38 -14.00
CA PHE A 69 -11.88 -0.95 -13.68
C PHE A 69 -12.71 -0.54 -12.45
N LYS A 70 -13.90 -1.13 -12.23
CA LYS A 70 -14.72 -0.78 -11.07
C LYS A 70 -14.12 -1.28 -9.77
N GLU A 71 -13.52 -2.47 -9.80
CA GLU A 71 -12.81 -3.04 -8.65
C GLU A 71 -11.60 -2.17 -8.31
N PHE A 72 -10.77 -1.87 -9.32
CA PHE A 72 -9.64 -0.96 -9.19
C PHE A 72 -10.05 0.42 -8.65
N GLU A 73 -11.09 1.04 -9.22
CA GLU A 73 -11.56 2.36 -8.79
C GLU A 73 -12.06 2.33 -7.34
N SER A 74 -12.80 1.29 -6.96
CA SER A 74 -13.31 1.13 -5.59
C SER A 74 -12.18 1.01 -4.59
N THR A 75 -11.24 0.09 -4.82
CA THR A 75 -10.12 -0.15 -3.89
C THR A 75 -9.16 1.04 -3.84
N THR A 76 -8.89 1.65 -4.99
CA THR A 76 -8.08 2.87 -5.05
C THR A 76 -8.70 4.00 -4.23
N ARG A 77 -10.01 4.27 -4.38
CA ARG A 77 -10.68 5.32 -3.61
C ARG A 77 -10.59 5.07 -2.11
N LEU A 78 -10.75 3.81 -1.67
CA LEU A 78 -10.60 3.44 -0.26
C LEU A 78 -9.15 3.67 0.23
N GLY A 79 -8.16 3.23 -0.54
CA GLY A 79 -6.74 3.47 -0.24
C GLY A 79 -6.38 4.96 -0.16
N VAL A 80 -6.92 5.77 -1.09
CA VAL A 80 -6.75 7.23 -1.06
C VAL A 80 -7.34 7.82 0.23
N VAL A 81 -8.59 7.48 0.59
CA VAL A 81 -9.21 7.98 1.82
C VAL A 81 -8.38 7.61 3.05
N PHE A 82 -7.83 6.40 3.07
CA PHE A 82 -6.96 5.93 4.14
C PHE A 82 -5.68 6.75 4.24
N ILE A 83 -4.96 6.96 3.13
CA ILE A 83 -3.75 7.80 3.11
C ILE A 83 -4.09 9.22 3.55
N GLU A 84 -5.15 9.81 3.01
CA GLU A 84 -5.53 11.18 3.36
C GLU A 84 -5.90 11.33 4.83
N GLN A 85 -6.52 10.31 5.43
CA GLN A 85 -6.91 10.32 6.84
C GLN A 85 -5.73 10.03 7.77
N LEU A 86 -4.85 9.09 7.42
CA LEU A 86 -3.69 8.72 8.24
C LEU A 86 -2.58 9.77 8.18
N ALA A 87 -2.21 10.19 6.97
CA ALA A 87 -1.14 11.16 6.76
C ALA A 87 -1.63 12.61 6.92
N GLY A 88 -2.95 12.82 7.08
CA GLY A 88 -3.52 14.17 7.22
C GLY A 88 -3.29 15.06 6.00
N VAL A 89 -3.12 14.45 4.83
CA VAL A 89 -2.78 15.11 3.56
C VAL A 89 -3.91 14.97 2.55
N LYS A 90 -3.88 15.76 1.49
CA LYS A 90 -4.75 15.55 0.32
C LYS A 90 -3.90 15.15 -0.87
N LEU A 91 -4.27 14.08 -1.58
CA LEU A 91 -3.48 13.61 -2.73
C LEU A 91 -3.36 14.67 -3.83
N LYS A 92 -4.38 15.52 -3.99
CA LYS A 92 -4.36 16.65 -4.93
C LYS A 92 -3.28 17.70 -4.65
N ASP A 93 -2.69 17.68 -3.45
CA ASP A 93 -1.65 18.62 -3.05
C ASP A 93 -0.24 18.13 -3.47
N PHE A 94 -0.12 16.87 -3.89
CA PHE A 94 1.11 16.31 -4.44
C PHE A 94 1.33 16.77 -5.89
N LYS A 95 2.59 16.90 -6.29
CA LYS A 95 2.96 17.33 -7.64
C LYS A 95 4.06 16.46 -8.20
N VAL A 96 4.03 16.23 -9.51
CA VAL A 96 5.16 15.61 -10.21
C VAL A 96 6.26 16.67 -10.37
N ALA A 97 7.35 16.53 -9.64
CA ALA A 97 8.53 17.40 -9.75
C ALA A 97 9.36 17.08 -10.99
N GLY A 98 9.53 15.78 -11.29
CA GLY A 98 10.43 15.31 -12.34
C GLY A 98 10.00 13.98 -12.94
N VAL A 99 10.42 13.75 -14.18
CA VAL A 99 10.34 12.44 -14.85
C VAL A 99 11.71 12.17 -15.47
N GLU A 100 12.40 11.17 -14.97
CA GLU A 100 13.69 10.72 -15.47
C GLU A 100 13.49 9.50 -16.36
N VAL A 101 14.19 9.46 -17.50
CA VAL A 101 14.12 8.36 -18.45
C VAL A 101 15.52 7.81 -18.65
N ARG A 102 15.66 6.48 -18.60
CA ARG A 102 16.89 5.78 -18.97
C ARG A 102 16.57 4.64 -19.94
N ASN A 103 17.62 4.17 -20.62
CA ASN A 103 17.52 3.04 -21.56
C ASN A 103 16.42 3.21 -22.63
N PHE A 104 16.22 4.45 -23.08
CA PHE A 104 15.15 4.76 -24.03
C PHE A 104 15.39 4.09 -25.39
N THR A 105 14.32 3.46 -25.88
CA THR A 105 14.21 2.93 -27.24
C THR A 105 12.86 3.36 -27.83
N LYS A 106 12.67 3.11 -29.13
CA LYS A 106 11.36 3.33 -29.76
C LYS A 106 10.24 2.44 -29.17
N ASP A 107 10.57 1.35 -28.49
CA ASP A 107 9.63 0.32 -28.04
C ASP A 107 9.44 0.31 -26.52
N GLY A 108 10.35 0.93 -25.77
CA GLY A 108 10.33 0.92 -24.31
C GLY A 108 11.44 1.74 -23.68
N ALA A 109 11.30 2.01 -22.39
CA ALA A 109 12.29 2.67 -21.56
C ALA A 109 12.05 2.32 -20.09
N GLU A 110 12.97 2.71 -19.21
CA GLU A 110 12.72 2.73 -17.78
C GLU A 110 12.53 4.18 -17.33
N VAL A 111 11.54 4.41 -16.48
CA VAL A 111 11.11 5.75 -16.08
C VAL A 111 11.03 5.84 -14.56
N SER A 112 11.58 6.91 -13.98
CA SER A 112 11.39 7.25 -12.58
C SER A 112 10.64 8.57 -12.44
N VAL A 113 9.74 8.65 -11.46
CA VAL A 113 8.95 9.84 -11.17
C VAL A 113 9.42 10.41 -9.83
N THR A 114 9.75 11.70 -9.83
CA THR A 114 9.99 12.45 -8.59
C THR A 114 8.72 13.18 -8.20
N ILE A 115 8.28 12.98 -6.96
CA ILE A 115 7.07 13.61 -6.43
C ILE A 115 7.46 14.66 -5.38
N GLU A 116 6.89 15.86 -5.49
CA GLU A 116 6.94 16.88 -4.46
C GLU A 116 5.70 16.71 -3.57
N ALA A 117 5.93 16.26 -2.34
CA ALA A 117 4.89 16.09 -1.33
C ALA A 117 4.66 17.40 -0.55
N PRO A 118 3.43 17.68 -0.08
CA PRO A 118 3.19 18.79 0.84
C PRO A 118 3.93 18.54 2.16
N LYS A 119 4.32 19.61 2.87
CA LYS A 119 5.02 19.49 4.18
C LYS A 119 4.29 18.63 5.22
N ALA A 120 2.97 18.55 5.12
CA ALA A 120 2.16 17.70 5.99
C ALA A 120 2.40 16.19 5.78
N ALA A 121 3.04 15.80 4.66
CA ALA A 121 3.38 14.43 4.30
C ALA A 121 4.87 14.08 4.57
N GLU A 122 5.64 14.94 5.27
CA GLU A 122 7.01 14.58 5.70
C GLU A 122 6.96 13.29 6.54
N GLY A 123 7.68 12.23 6.11
CA GLY A 123 7.63 10.90 6.71
C GLY A 123 6.71 9.88 6.01
N PHE A 124 6.03 10.25 4.92
CA PHE A 124 5.23 9.35 4.07
C PHE A 124 5.82 9.20 2.65
N GLU A 125 7.10 9.53 2.47
CA GLU A 125 7.74 9.59 1.14
C GLU A 125 7.82 8.23 0.43
N ASP A 126 7.89 7.13 1.18
CA ASP A 126 8.00 5.77 0.63
C ASP A 126 6.66 5.24 0.10
N PHE A 127 5.52 5.90 0.40
CA PHE A 127 4.19 5.38 0.09
C PHE A 127 3.77 5.55 -1.38
N VAL A 128 4.54 6.30 -2.17
CA VAL A 128 4.17 6.69 -3.54
C VAL A 128 5.08 6.09 -4.62
N GLY A 129 5.99 5.18 -4.26
CA GLY A 129 6.93 4.55 -5.22
C GLY A 129 7.81 5.56 -5.97
N ALA A 130 8.02 6.75 -5.39
CA ALA A 130 8.81 7.80 -6.02
C ALA A 130 10.29 7.43 -5.99
N GLY A 131 10.97 7.57 -7.14
CA GLY A 131 12.42 7.34 -7.24
C GLY A 131 12.84 5.95 -7.70
N GLU A 132 11.91 5.00 -7.85
CA GLU A 132 12.18 3.71 -8.50
C GLU A 132 12.00 3.82 -10.02
N PHE A 133 12.71 2.97 -10.77
CA PHE A 133 12.68 2.97 -12.23
C PHE A 133 11.75 1.87 -12.73
N GLU A 134 10.61 2.28 -13.28
CA GLU A 134 9.57 1.40 -13.77
C GLU A 134 9.67 1.17 -15.28
N PRO A 135 9.42 -0.04 -15.79
CA PRO A 135 9.43 -0.32 -17.20
C PRO A 135 8.18 0.25 -17.89
N TRP A 136 8.39 0.99 -18.98
CA TRP A 136 7.34 1.49 -19.86
C TRP A 136 7.54 0.96 -21.28
N LYS A 137 6.44 0.63 -21.97
CA LYS A 137 6.44 0.13 -23.36
C LYS A 137 5.52 0.93 -24.26
N TRP A 138 5.81 0.93 -25.56
CA TRP A 138 4.92 1.46 -26.57
C TRP A 138 3.93 0.37 -27.01
N GLU A 139 2.64 0.58 -26.75
CA GLU A 139 1.56 -0.36 -27.04
C GLU A 139 0.38 0.40 -27.65
N ASP A 140 -0.17 -0.11 -28.75
CA ASP A 140 -1.41 0.41 -29.37
C ASP A 140 -1.49 1.94 -29.54
N GLY A 141 -0.36 2.56 -29.88
CA GLY A 141 -0.28 4.01 -30.14
C GLY A 141 -0.09 4.88 -28.88
N ARG A 142 0.26 4.28 -27.74
CA ARG A 142 0.52 4.98 -26.48
C ARG A 142 1.68 4.35 -25.70
N TRP A 143 2.28 5.16 -24.83
CA TRP A 143 3.15 4.69 -23.77
C TRP A 143 2.31 4.19 -22.61
N VAL A 144 2.66 3.00 -22.13
CA VAL A 144 2.01 2.36 -21.00
C VAL A 144 3.04 1.77 -20.04
N ALA A 145 2.72 1.76 -18.75
CA ALA A 145 3.46 1.02 -17.74
C ALA A 145 3.36 -0.48 -18.05
N ALA A 146 4.51 -1.16 -18.06
CA ALA A 146 4.61 -2.59 -18.32
C ALA A 146 4.53 -3.41 -17.04
N ASP A 147 4.85 -2.82 -15.89
CA ASP A 147 4.63 -3.43 -14.58
C ASP A 147 3.18 -3.22 -14.13
N CYS A 148 2.57 -4.30 -13.62
CA CYS A 148 1.18 -4.33 -13.18
C CYS A 148 1.03 -4.05 -11.67
N SER A 149 2.14 -3.97 -10.92
CA SER A 149 2.16 -3.77 -9.45
C SER A 149 1.25 -2.63 -8.98
N GLY A 150 1.24 -1.49 -9.68
CA GLY A 150 0.41 -0.35 -9.31
C GLY A 150 -1.09 -0.45 -9.67
N LEU A 151 -1.54 -1.50 -10.39
CA LEU A 151 -2.96 -1.80 -10.61
C LEU A 151 -3.54 -2.78 -9.58
N ALA A 152 -2.69 -3.55 -8.91
CA ALA A 152 -3.06 -4.34 -7.75
C ALA A 152 -3.26 -3.40 -6.55
N GLY A 153 -4.28 -2.55 -6.63
CA GLY A 153 -4.69 -1.75 -5.50
C GLY A 153 -5.09 -2.70 -4.39
N GLY A 154 -4.22 -2.90 -3.40
CA GLY A 154 -4.53 -3.54 -2.12
C GLY A 154 -5.29 -4.88 -2.18
N SER A 155 -5.23 -5.61 -3.31
CA SER A 155 -5.51 -7.04 -3.31
C SER A 155 -4.37 -7.67 -2.53
N GLY A 156 -4.67 -8.05 -1.28
CA GLY A 156 -3.75 -8.48 -0.22
C GLY A 156 -2.98 -9.75 -0.53
N ASP A 157 -2.16 -9.68 -1.58
CA ASP A 157 -1.38 -10.80 -2.06
C ASP A 157 0.12 -10.44 -2.11
N ASP A 158 0.49 -9.15 -2.03
CA ASP A 158 1.87 -8.71 -2.32
C ASP A 158 2.43 -7.61 -1.39
N PHE A 159 1.93 -7.52 -0.14
CA PHE A 159 2.75 -6.93 0.92
C PHE A 159 3.75 -7.96 1.43
N GLY A 160 4.82 -8.12 0.65
CA GLY A 160 6.00 -8.87 1.03
C GLY A 160 5.89 -10.37 0.80
N ASP A 161 6.95 -10.93 0.23
CA ASP A 161 7.32 -12.33 0.37
C ASP A 161 7.48 -12.66 1.86
N SER A 162 6.36 -12.83 2.56
CA SER A 162 6.31 -13.55 3.82
C SER A 162 6.76 -14.96 3.49
N GLY A 163 7.79 -15.42 4.19
CA GLY A 163 8.27 -16.80 4.13
C GLY A 163 7.12 -17.82 4.26
N PRO A 164 7.39 -19.12 4.05
CA PRO A 164 6.35 -20.14 3.90
C PRO A 164 5.22 -19.95 4.91
N ALA A 165 3.98 -19.82 4.39
CA ALA A 165 2.78 -19.57 5.19
C ALA A 165 2.76 -20.47 6.44
N PRO A 166 2.39 -19.95 7.62
CA PRO A 166 2.42 -20.71 8.85
C PRO A 166 1.67 -22.03 8.67
N THR A 167 2.29 -23.15 9.00
CA THR A 167 1.55 -24.42 9.07
C THR A 167 0.46 -24.32 10.14
N VAL A 168 -0.73 -24.83 9.85
CA VAL A 168 -1.88 -24.81 10.77
C VAL A 168 -1.46 -25.41 12.12
N PRO A 169 -1.57 -24.66 13.23
CA PRO A 169 -1.18 -25.17 14.53
C PRO A 169 -2.15 -26.28 14.94
N PRO A 170 -1.65 -27.38 15.55
CA PRO A 170 -2.53 -28.41 16.10
C PRO A 170 -3.54 -27.79 17.09
N PRO A 171 -4.84 -28.15 17.02
CA PRO A 171 -5.83 -27.63 17.96
C PRO A 171 -5.41 -27.84 19.41
N GLY A 172 -5.43 -26.79 20.21
CA GLY A 172 -5.05 -26.83 21.62
C GLY A 172 -3.55 -26.63 21.89
N SER A 173 -2.71 -26.49 20.88
CA SER A 173 -1.25 -26.37 21.06
C SER A 173 -0.76 -24.94 21.31
N GLY A 174 -1.61 -23.93 21.11
CA GLY A 174 -1.21 -22.53 21.25
C GLY A 174 -1.71 -21.83 22.52
N PRO A 175 -1.37 -20.54 22.69
CA PRO A 175 -1.80 -19.72 23.82
C PRO A 175 -3.32 -19.56 23.88
N LYS A 176 -3.90 -19.52 25.07
CA LYS A 176 -5.34 -19.22 25.21
C LYS A 176 -5.62 -17.73 25.10
N LEU A 177 -6.87 -17.37 24.84
CA LEU A 177 -7.32 -16.00 25.06
C LEU A 177 -7.03 -15.56 26.50
N GLY A 178 -6.51 -14.34 26.64
CA GLY A 178 -6.07 -13.74 27.90
C GLY A 178 -4.64 -14.09 28.32
N GLU A 179 -3.97 -15.05 27.67
CA GLU A 179 -2.55 -15.31 27.93
C GLU A 179 -1.67 -14.24 27.26
N THR A 180 -0.55 -13.91 27.90
CA THR A 180 0.44 -12.95 27.37
C THR A 180 1.60 -13.71 26.73
N VAL A 181 1.90 -13.34 25.49
CA VAL A 181 2.94 -13.97 24.66
C VAL A 181 3.99 -12.92 24.31
N GLU A 182 5.26 -13.31 24.37
CA GLU A 182 6.36 -12.46 23.91
C GLU A 182 6.47 -12.57 22.39
N ALA A 183 6.28 -11.45 21.69
CA ALA A 183 6.45 -11.31 20.23
C ALA A 183 7.56 -10.28 20.00
N GLY A 184 8.79 -10.77 19.85
CA GLY A 184 10.00 -9.94 19.70
C GLY A 184 10.27 -9.02 20.90
N LYS A 185 10.11 -7.71 20.67
CA LYS A 185 10.27 -6.67 21.72
C LYS A 185 8.98 -6.38 22.48
N ALA A 186 7.86 -6.94 22.05
CA ALA A 186 6.55 -6.69 22.61
C ALA A 186 6.03 -7.87 23.43
N ARG A 187 5.09 -7.57 24.32
CA ARG A 187 4.17 -8.54 24.92
C ARG A 187 2.78 -8.32 24.35
N VAL A 188 2.18 -9.37 23.80
CA VAL A 188 0.88 -9.35 23.16
C VAL A 188 -0.10 -10.21 23.96
N THR A 189 -1.31 -9.71 24.16
CA THR A 189 -2.43 -10.47 24.72
C THR A 189 -3.66 -10.28 23.87
N VAL A 190 -4.26 -11.37 23.41
CA VAL A 190 -5.57 -11.38 22.77
C VAL A 190 -6.64 -11.61 23.84
N HIS A 191 -7.46 -10.60 24.13
CA HIS A 191 -8.44 -10.61 25.22
C HIS A 191 -9.76 -11.25 24.82
N ALA A 192 -10.24 -10.94 23.63
CA ALA A 192 -11.58 -11.31 23.18
C ALA A 192 -11.63 -11.47 21.66
N VAL A 193 -12.61 -12.24 21.20
CA VAL A 193 -12.99 -12.37 19.79
C VAL A 193 -14.48 -12.08 19.65
N GLU A 194 -14.82 -11.15 18.76
CA GLU A 194 -16.19 -10.83 18.35
C GLU A 194 -16.42 -11.41 16.95
N ASP A 195 -17.24 -12.46 16.85
CA ASP A 195 -17.55 -13.14 15.60
C ASP A 195 -19.05 -13.51 15.54
N PRO A 196 -19.87 -12.88 14.66
CA PRO A 196 -19.49 -11.79 13.77
C PRO A 196 -19.33 -10.46 14.52
N ALA A 197 -18.33 -9.66 14.14
CA ALA A 197 -18.12 -8.32 14.65
C ALA A 197 -19.13 -7.31 14.11
N ARG A 198 -19.53 -6.35 14.95
CA ARG A 198 -20.41 -5.25 14.57
C ARG A 198 -19.60 -4.00 14.24
N ALA A 199 -19.70 -3.55 13.00
CA ALA A 199 -19.21 -2.26 12.52
C ALA A 199 -20.34 -1.55 11.76
N PRO A 200 -21.08 -0.63 12.41
CA PRO A 200 -22.33 -0.07 11.87
C PRO A 200 -22.19 0.61 10.50
N ASP A 201 -21.04 1.21 10.25
CA ASP A 201 -20.75 1.96 9.03
C ASP A 201 -19.99 1.12 7.98
N ALA A 202 -19.70 -0.16 8.27
CA ALA A 202 -18.99 -1.05 7.37
C ALA A 202 -19.93 -1.70 6.35
N VAL A 203 -19.59 -1.58 5.07
CA VAL A 203 -20.24 -2.34 4.01
C VAL A 203 -19.52 -3.67 3.88
N VAL A 204 -20.19 -4.77 4.27
CA VAL A 204 -19.66 -6.14 4.15
C VAL A 204 -20.27 -6.78 2.91
N GLU A 205 -19.43 -7.35 2.04
CA GLU A 205 -19.90 -7.98 0.82
C GLU A 205 -20.74 -9.24 1.11
N PRO A 206 -21.71 -9.58 0.23
CA PRO A 206 -22.43 -10.84 0.34
C PRO A 206 -21.48 -12.05 0.37
N GLY A 207 -21.65 -12.92 1.36
CA GLY A 207 -20.82 -14.12 1.52
C GLY A 207 -19.59 -13.93 2.41
N ARG A 208 -19.39 -12.72 2.94
CA ARG A 208 -18.31 -12.40 3.89
C ARG A 208 -18.87 -12.01 5.25
N ARG A 209 -18.01 -11.94 6.27
CA ARG A 209 -18.33 -11.51 7.63
C ARG A 209 -17.11 -10.85 8.27
N LEU A 210 -17.37 -9.89 9.16
CA LEU A 210 -16.32 -9.30 9.99
C LEU A 210 -16.08 -10.17 11.22
N VAL A 211 -14.80 -10.33 11.58
CA VAL A 211 -14.36 -10.88 12.86
C VAL A 211 -13.41 -9.88 13.49
N ALA A 212 -13.57 -9.57 14.77
CA ALA A 212 -12.69 -8.62 15.45
C ALA A 212 -12.03 -9.27 16.67
N ILE A 213 -10.74 -9.03 16.87
CA ILE A 213 -10.00 -9.44 18.05
C ILE A 213 -9.62 -8.21 18.86
N GLU A 214 -9.76 -8.29 20.17
CA GLU A 214 -9.28 -7.23 21.06
C GLU A 214 -7.88 -7.58 21.54
N VAL A 215 -6.90 -6.74 21.24
CA VAL A 215 -5.50 -6.97 21.59
C VAL A 215 -4.97 -5.89 22.52
N SER A 216 -4.05 -6.26 23.39
CA SER A 216 -3.15 -5.30 24.04
C SER A 216 -1.71 -5.62 23.72
N ILE A 217 -0.93 -4.58 23.47
CA ILE A 217 0.49 -4.67 23.14
C ILE A 217 1.25 -3.80 24.12
N GLU A 218 2.25 -4.36 24.78
CA GLU A 218 3.19 -3.65 25.64
C GLU A 218 4.59 -3.68 25.01
N ALA A 219 5.23 -2.53 24.89
CA ALA A 219 6.62 -2.43 24.46
C ALA A 219 7.57 -2.85 25.59
N ALA A 220 7.87 -4.15 25.70
CA ALA A 220 8.62 -4.72 26.82
C ALA A 220 10.14 -4.47 26.73
N LYS A 221 10.72 -4.50 25.53
CA LYS A 221 12.18 -4.43 25.28
C LYS A 221 12.51 -3.34 24.26
N GLY A 222 12.46 -2.09 24.69
CA GLY A 222 12.68 -0.91 23.84
C GLY A 222 11.38 -0.42 23.20
N SER A 223 11.49 0.53 22.26
CA SER A 223 10.34 1.01 21.50
C SER A 223 9.89 -0.01 20.45
N VAL A 224 8.59 -0.02 20.19
CA VAL A 224 7.93 -0.90 19.21
C VAL A 224 7.01 -0.05 18.33
N SER A 225 7.15 -0.13 17.02
CA SER A 225 6.13 0.39 16.10
C SER A 225 4.97 -0.60 16.09
N VAL A 226 3.76 -0.10 16.30
CA VAL A 226 2.53 -0.90 16.34
C VAL A 226 1.64 -0.46 15.20
N ALA A 227 1.15 -1.43 14.44
CA ALA A 227 0.14 -1.27 13.41
C ALA A 227 -0.95 -2.34 13.53
N THR A 228 -2.11 -2.05 12.94
CA THR A 228 -3.19 -3.05 12.82
C THR A 228 -2.75 -4.22 11.95
N PHE A 229 -1.96 -3.94 10.90
CA PHE A 229 -1.45 -4.91 9.92
C PHE A 229 -0.34 -5.82 10.44
N ASP A 230 0.08 -5.66 11.71
CA ASP A 230 1.01 -6.59 12.36
C ASP A 230 0.32 -7.91 12.77
N PHE A 231 -0.97 -8.09 12.44
CA PHE A 231 -1.77 -9.22 12.91
C PHE A 231 -2.43 -9.97 11.76
N THR A 232 -2.43 -11.29 11.86
CA THR A 232 -3.04 -12.17 10.85
C THR A 232 -3.93 -13.19 11.55
N VAL A 233 -5.06 -13.57 10.95
CA VAL A 233 -5.84 -14.74 11.39
C VAL A 233 -5.74 -15.87 10.40
N GLN A 234 -5.75 -17.11 10.89
CA GLN A 234 -5.68 -18.30 10.05
C GLN A 234 -6.92 -19.19 10.25
N ASP A 235 -7.40 -19.81 9.18
CA ASP A 235 -8.47 -20.82 9.23
C ASP A 235 -7.97 -22.27 9.31
N GLU A 236 -8.91 -23.19 9.56
CA GLU A 236 -8.64 -24.64 9.66
C GLU A 236 -8.05 -25.28 8.38
N LYS A 237 -8.08 -24.57 7.24
CA LYS A 237 -7.52 -25.02 5.95
C LYS A 237 -6.14 -24.42 5.70
N GLY A 238 -5.66 -23.54 6.56
CA GLY A 238 -4.37 -22.87 6.45
C GLY A 238 -4.38 -21.55 5.70
N TYR A 239 -5.56 -21.06 5.26
CA TYR A 239 -5.63 -19.72 4.67
C TYR A 239 -5.47 -18.66 5.76
N THR A 240 -4.61 -17.70 5.48
CA THR A 240 -4.41 -16.51 6.29
C THR A 240 -5.25 -15.35 5.75
N TYR A 241 -5.66 -14.45 6.64
CA TYR A 241 -6.43 -13.27 6.31
C TYR A 241 -5.83 -12.08 7.03
N ASP A 242 -5.56 -11.03 6.25
CA ASP A 242 -5.09 -9.76 6.77
C ASP A 242 -6.24 -8.93 7.36
N PRO A 243 -5.93 -7.97 8.24
CA PRO A 243 -6.92 -7.08 8.80
C PRO A 243 -7.62 -6.24 7.73
N ALA A 244 -8.92 -6.05 7.90
CA ALA A 244 -9.69 -5.09 7.13
C ALA A 244 -9.34 -3.64 7.54
N PHE A 245 -9.43 -2.73 6.57
CA PHE A 245 -9.20 -1.28 6.77
C PHE A 245 -10.24 -0.59 7.66
N PHE A 246 -11.37 -1.25 7.90
CA PHE A 246 -12.50 -0.74 8.68
C PHE A 246 -13.00 -1.83 9.63
N GLY A 247 -13.71 -1.45 10.68
CA GLY A 247 -14.26 -2.43 11.58
C GLY A 247 -14.70 -1.93 12.94
N ARG A 248 -14.46 -2.76 13.94
CA ARG A 248 -14.90 -2.54 15.33
C ARG A 248 -14.10 -1.40 15.97
N GLU A 249 -14.82 -0.46 16.57
CA GLU A 249 -14.22 0.63 17.35
C GLU A 249 -14.17 0.34 18.87
N PRO A 250 -13.17 0.78 19.65
CA PRO A 250 -12.02 1.55 19.21
C PRO A 250 -10.99 0.67 18.49
N ALA A 251 -10.65 1.02 17.25
CA ALA A 251 -9.63 0.32 16.48
C ALA A 251 -8.24 0.44 17.15
N LEU A 252 -7.39 -0.56 16.95
CA LEU A 252 -5.99 -0.49 17.36
C LEU A 252 -5.29 0.64 16.61
N LYS A 253 -4.84 1.66 17.34
CA LYS A 253 -4.17 2.80 16.70
C LYS A 253 -2.76 2.43 16.29
N MET A 254 -2.38 2.89 15.09
CA MET A 254 -1.01 2.84 14.63
C MET A 254 -0.18 3.88 15.37
N THR A 255 0.93 3.48 15.98
CA THR A 255 1.79 4.37 16.77
C THR A 255 3.12 3.73 17.10
N ASP A 256 4.14 4.56 17.30
CA ASP A 256 5.33 4.14 18.05
C ASP A 256 5.01 4.10 19.56
N LEU A 257 5.27 2.94 20.15
CA LEU A 257 5.06 2.68 21.57
C LEU A 257 6.42 2.70 22.27
N ALA A 258 6.65 3.70 23.11
CA ALA A 258 7.85 3.78 23.94
C ALA A 258 7.90 2.62 24.95
N GLN A 259 9.11 2.21 25.36
CA GLN A 259 9.29 1.11 26.31
C GLN A 259 8.46 1.28 27.59
N GLY A 260 7.81 0.21 28.03
CA GLY A 260 6.93 0.15 29.20
C GLY A 260 5.55 0.76 28.99
N ARG A 261 5.24 1.25 27.78
CA ARG A 261 3.89 1.70 27.43
C ARG A 261 3.08 0.53 26.88
N THR A 262 1.76 0.65 27.05
CA THR A 262 0.77 -0.32 26.56
C THR A 262 -0.27 0.40 25.73
N ILE A 263 -0.70 -0.24 24.65
CA ILE A 263 -1.86 0.14 23.84
C ILE A 263 -2.86 -1.02 23.80
N ARG A 264 -4.15 -0.69 23.62
CA ARG A 264 -5.24 -1.67 23.49
C ARG A 264 -6.22 -1.17 22.43
N GLY A 265 -6.75 -2.10 21.63
CA GLY A 265 -7.75 -1.81 20.62
C GLY A 265 -8.19 -3.05 19.86
N TRP A 266 -9.13 -2.87 18.95
CA TRP A 266 -9.66 -3.92 18.10
C TRP A 266 -8.93 -3.98 16.76
N VAL A 267 -8.61 -5.19 16.32
CA VAL A 267 -8.17 -5.52 14.97
C VAL A 267 -9.31 -6.28 14.31
N THR A 268 -9.79 -5.81 13.16
CA THR A 268 -10.93 -6.42 12.45
C THR A 268 -10.44 -7.08 11.18
N PHE A 269 -11.00 -8.23 10.84
CA PHE A 269 -10.74 -9.01 9.65
C PHE A 269 -12.04 -9.18 8.87
N ASP A 270 -11.95 -9.16 7.55
CA ASP A 270 -13.05 -9.52 6.68
C ASP A 270 -12.76 -10.90 6.08
N VAL A 271 -13.62 -11.88 6.37
CA VAL A 271 -13.37 -13.29 6.07
C VAL A 271 -14.58 -13.93 5.39
N PRO A 272 -14.42 -15.02 4.62
CA PRO A 272 -15.54 -15.79 4.13
C PRO A 272 -16.48 -16.19 5.27
N LYS A 273 -17.79 -16.12 5.02
CA LYS A 273 -18.81 -16.37 6.04
C LYS A 273 -18.68 -17.75 6.72
N ASP A 274 -18.18 -18.73 5.99
CA ASP A 274 -18.03 -20.11 6.45
C ASP A 274 -16.59 -20.46 6.90
N ALA A 275 -15.67 -19.49 6.92
CA ALA A 275 -14.30 -19.70 7.39
C ALA A 275 -14.28 -19.96 8.91
N LYS A 276 -13.64 -21.05 9.32
CA LYS A 276 -13.42 -21.38 10.74
C LYS A 276 -12.02 -20.96 11.16
N LEU A 277 -11.91 -19.82 11.83
CA LEU A 277 -10.64 -19.30 12.31
C LEU A 277 -10.13 -20.12 13.50
N VAL A 278 -8.83 -20.45 13.48
CA VAL A 278 -8.16 -21.31 14.46
C VAL A 278 -6.99 -20.64 15.15
N ALA A 279 -6.39 -19.60 14.56
CA ALA A 279 -5.19 -18.96 15.12
C ALA A 279 -5.13 -17.46 14.85
N VAL A 280 -4.42 -16.76 15.74
CA VAL A 280 -4.01 -15.36 15.60
C VAL A 280 -2.50 -15.29 15.68
N TYR A 281 -1.89 -14.62 14.71
CA TYR A 281 -0.46 -14.36 14.63
C TYR A 281 -0.16 -12.88 14.80
N ALA A 282 1.05 -12.57 15.26
CA ALA A 282 1.57 -11.22 15.32
C ALA A 282 3.01 -11.15 14.76
N ASP A 283 3.28 -10.15 13.90
CA ASP A 283 4.61 -9.80 13.40
C ASP A 283 5.02 -8.41 13.92
N LEU A 284 5.67 -8.38 15.07
CA LEU A 284 6.14 -7.15 15.74
C LEU A 284 7.68 -7.05 15.78
N ASP A 285 8.38 -7.89 15.02
CA ASP A 285 9.85 -7.97 15.04
C ASP A 285 10.40 -8.44 13.69
N PHE A 286 9.96 -7.80 12.61
CA PHE A 286 10.46 -8.02 11.26
C PHE A 286 12.00 -7.98 11.23
N PRO A 287 12.69 -8.94 10.57
CA PRO A 287 12.16 -10.00 9.68
C PRO A 287 11.97 -11.37 10.37
N LYS A 288 11.74 -11.43 11.70
CA LYS A 288 11.52 -12.72 12.38
C LYS A 288 10.15 -13.30 12.02
N PRO A 289 9.99 -14.64 12.10
CA PRO A 289 8.72 -15.27 11.76
C PRO A 289 7.58 -14.82 12.68
N GLU A 290 6.38 -14.77 12.11
CA GLU A 290 5.11 -14.54 12.79
C GLU A 290 4.99 -15.37 14.08
N THR A 291 4.60 -14.72 15.18
CA THR A 291 4.44 -15.36 16.49
C THR A 291 2.98 -15.75 16.70
N LEU A 292 2.69 -17.02 17.00
CA LEU A 292 1.36 -17.47 17.40
C LEU A 292 1.00 -16.84 18.76
N VAL A 293 0.05 -15.90 18.77
CA VAL A 293 -0.35 -15.15 19.98
C VAL A 293 -1.68 -15.62 20.56
N ALA A 294 -2.51 -16.33 19.80
CA ALA A 294 -3.69 -17.01 20.33
C ALA A 294 -4.11 -18.21 19.48
N ASP A 295 -4.58 -19.26 20.16
CA ASP A 295 -5.25 -20.43 19.62
C ASP A 295 -6.76 -20.31 19.87
N LEU A 296 -7.50 -20.05 18.80
CA LEU A 296 -8.95 -19.82 18.83
C LEU A 296 -9.74 -21.11 19.05
N THR A 297 -9.09 -22.27 19.01
CA THR A 297 -9.70 -23.55 19.39
C THR A 297 -9.76 -23.74 20.91
N ARG A 298 -9.02 -22.91 21.68
CA ARG A 298 -9.02 -22.92 23.15
C ARG A 298 -9.88 -21.78 23.70
N LYS A 299 -11.15 -22.06 23.97
CA LYS A 299 -12.05 -21.15 24.70
C LYS A 299 -11.87 -21.25 26.21
#